data_AF-A0A4Z1IHM4-F1
#
_entry.id   AF-A0A4Z1IHM4-F1
#
_cell.length_a   1.000
_cell.length_b   1.000
_cell.length_c   1.000
_cell.angle_alpha   90.00
_cell.angle_beta   90.00
_cell.angle_gamma   90.00
#
_symmetry.space_group_name_H-M   'P 1'
#
loop_
_entity.id
_entity.type
_entity.pdbx_description
1 polymer ?
#
loop_
_entity_poly.entity_id
_entity_poly.type
_entity_poly.pdbx_seq_one_letter_code
_entity_poly.pdbx_strand_id
1 'polypeptide(L)'
;MGFKSLSRALAVASFLVFHLVDAATLIVSTTVSKLKHIGDGGIHGQLLRNNGFQGTNTGLTAYAAVCGTNLTVDTANPLTSALPRSLKVSVPSGTTGQVGFSNAGYLGVPVNDDTYANYFWINGSYSGSVTLSLVGVASGTVYATKTITVNSVATSFTYYETTYHSTQAPDGNNVWKLTFDGAKVAGSALNFGLPQLFPVTFHQRCDKKNTCGCGKLTFCSYNSIRNDVGNFLQALEPSFFRFPGSSPGNRWKWNETIGPVEKRPGRQGDWGYPNTDASGLMEYLQFISDAGMIPVLAVWSGLSLDGGGVVSDAALTPYVDDILDELEFLLGSTSTTWGALRESYGHTAPYDIPFIEVGNEDNLSGGCGTYASRFTDIYNAIHAAYPDITVIASTSQASCLPNPIPAGVWTDTHRYLSPNGFFSLFNEFDN
;
A
#
# COMPACT_ATOMS: atom_id res chain seq x y z
N MET A 1 -48.33 -58.11 -18.80
CA MET A 1 -49.25 -57.54 -19.81
C MET A 1 -49.54 -56.11 -19.37
N GLY A 2 -49.35 -55.02 -20.10
CA GLY A 2 -48.95 -54.77 -21.46
C GLY A 2 -49.20 -53.27 -21.72
N PHE A 3 -48.20 -52.60 -22.30
CA PHE A 3 -48.25 -51.41 -23.19
C PHE A 3 -48.85 -50.08 -22.64
N LYS A 4 -48.03 -49.02 -22.50
CA LYS A 4 -47.60 -48.00 -23.51
C LYS A 4 -48.77 -47.13 -23.99
N SER A 5 -48.76 -45.79 -23.87
CA SER A 5 -47.86 -44.88 -24.60
C SER A 5 -47.84 -43.41 -24.10
N LEU A 6 -46.66 -42.79 -24.23
CA LEU A 6 -46.33 -41.37 -24.55
C LEU A 6 -46.93 -40.24 -23.67
N SER A 7 -46.18 -39.24 -23.20
CA SER A 7 -45.18 -38.45 -23.92
C SER A 7 -44.12 -37.84 -23.00
N ARG A 8 -42.96 -37.56 -23.60
CA ARG A 8 -41.80 -36.89 -23.00
C ARG A 8 -42.14 -35.43 -22.66
N ALA A 9 -41.88 -35.02 -21.41
CA ALA A 9 -41.52 -33.65 -21.08
C ALA A 9 -40.27 -33.72 -20.21
N LEU A 10 -39.17 -33.27 -20.81
CA LEU A 10 -37.87 -33.09 -20.19
C LEU A 10 -38.00 -31.93 -19.20
N ALA A 11 -38.19 -32.23 -17.91
CA ALA A 11 -38.07 -31.21 -16.88
C ALA A 11 -36.57 -30.95 -16.68
N VAL A 12 -36.07 -29.92 -17.38
CA VAL A 12 -34.84 -29.24 -17.03
C VAL A 12 -35.06 -28.68 -15.63
N ALA A 13 -34.55 -29.39 -14.63
CA ALA A 13 -34.42 -28.84 -13.29
C ALA A 13 -33.33 -27.78 -13.36
N SER A 14 -33.72 -26.54 -13.64
CA SER A 14 -32.90 -25.37 -13.33
C SER A 14 -32.67 -25.39 -11.84
N PHE A 15 -31.50 -25.88 -11.42
CA PHE A 15 -30.93 -25.53 -10.13
C PHE A 15 -30.64 -24.02 -10.18
N LEU A 16 -31.65 -23.21 -9.83
CA LEU A 16 -31.38 -21.90 -9.24
C LEU A 16 -30.73 -22.21 -7.89
N VAL A 17 -29.42 -22.39 -7.90
CA VAL A 17 -28.63 -22.20 -6.70
C VAL A 17 -28.76 -20.71 -6.41
N PHE A 18 -29.69 -20.36 -5.52
CA PHE A 18 -29.57 -19.14 -4.75
C PHE A 18 -28.23 -19.25 -4.03
N HIS A 19 -27.16 -18.75 -4.65
CA HIS A 19 -26.02 -18.31 -3.90
C HIS A 19 -26.61 -17.23 -3.01
N LEU A 20 -26.72 -17.52 -1.71
CA LEU A 20 -26.72 -16.45 -0.72
C LEU A 20 -25.58 -15.54 -1.16
N VAL A 21 -25.90 -14.27 -1.40
CA VAL A 21 -24.90 -13.25 -1.62
C VAL A 21 -24.22 -13.06 -0.27
N ASP A 22 -23.30 -13.96 0.05
CA ASP A 22 -22.32 -13.79 1.12
C ASP A 22 -21.31 -12.73 0.62
N ALA A 23 -21.79 -11.51 0.37
CA ALA A 23 -20.93 -10.38 0.05
C ALA A 23 -20.39 -9.83 1.36
N ALA A 24 -19.33 -10.46 1.88
CA ALA A 24 -18.46 -9.77 2.80
C ALA A 24 -17.76 -8.64 1.99
N THR A 25 -18.15 -7.41 2.26
CA THR A 25 -17.51 -6.23 1.69
C THR A 25 -16.23 -5.94 2.46
N LEU A 26 -15.07 -6.02 1.80
CA LEU A 26 -13.81 -5.55 2.38
C LEU A 26 -13.48 -4.18 1.81
N ILE A 27 -13.62 -3.16 2.64
CA ILE A 27 -13.21 -1.80 2.31
C ILE A 27 -11.92 -1.51 3.10
N VAL A 28 -10.76 -1.47 2.43
CA VAL A 28 -9.62 -0.73 2.95
C VAL A 28 -9.79 0.69 2.48
N SER A 29 -10.71 1.38 3.14
CA SER A 29 -10.77 2.82 3.03
C SER A 29 -9.84 3.38 4.07
N THR A 30 -8.96 4.28 3.64
CA THR A 30 -8.33 5.22 4.55
C THR A 30 -9.39 5.95 5.40
N THR A 31 -10.66 6.05 5.01
CA THR A 31 -11.72 6.83 5.70
C THR A 31 -12.06 6.40 7.15
N VAL A 32 -11.58 5.27 7.67
CA VAL A 32 -11.91 4.87 9.06
C VAL A 32 -10.99 5.60 10.05
N SER A 33 -11.42 6.80 10.44
CA SER A 33 -10.75 7.74 11.35
C SER A 33 -10.23 7.21 12.71
N LYS A 34 -10.61 5.99 13.10
CA LYS A 34 -10.19 5.37 14.36
C LYS A 34 -9.14 4.27 14.21
N LEU A 35 -8.86 3.80 12.99
CA LEU A 35 -7.84 2.78 12.73
C LEU A 35 -6.55 3.45 12.25
N LYS A 36 -5.63 3.72 13.18
CA LYS A 36 -4.28 4.18 12.81
C LYS A 36 -3.52 3.01 12.20
N HIS A 37 -2.74 3.25 11.14
CA HIS A 37 -1.81 2.28 10.56
C HIS A 37 -2.47 1.09 9.83
N ILE A 38 -3.59 1.26 9.10
CA ILE A 38 -4.20 0.16 8.32
C ILE A 38 -3.35 -0.28 7.12
N GLY A 39 -2.65 0.65 6.48
CA GLY A 39 -1.68 0.40 5.40
C GLY A 39 -0.31 0.08 6.00
N ASP A 40 0.52 1.12 6.11
CA ASP A 40 1.82 1.09 6.80
C ASP A 40 1.67 0.70 8.28
N GLY A 41 2.21 -0.46 8.64
CA GLY A 41 2.12 -1.06 9.98
C GLY A 41 0.93 -2.00 10.19
N GLY A 42 0.03 -2.11 9.21
CA GLY A 42 -1.19 -2.92 9.25
C GLY A 42 -1.14 -4.03 8.22
N ILE A 43 -1.78 -3.84 7.08
CA ILE A 43 -1.87 -4.83 5.99
C ILE A 43 -0.54 -4.96 5.23
N HIS A 44 0.29 -3.92 5.14
CA HIS A 44 1.54 -3.96 4.39
C HIS A 44 2.63 -4.77 5.12
N GLY A 45 3.38 -5.56 4.37
CA GLY A 45 4.44 -6.48 4.85
C GLY A 45 5.59 -5.82 5.60
N GLN A 46 5.82 -4.51 5.43
CA GLN A 46 6.95 -3.81 6.01
C GLN A 46 6.79 -3.68 7.53
N LEU A 47 7.74 -4.25 8.28
CA LEU A 47 7.70 -4.21 9.74
C LEU A 47 8.41 -2.99 10.34
N LEU A 48 9.29 -2.32 9.59
CA LEU A 48 10.04 -1.17 10.09
C LEU A 48 9.26 0.12 9.87
N ARG A 49 9.17 0.93 10.93
CA ARG A 49 8.47 2.21 10.90
C ARG A 49 9.44 3.32 10.54
N ASN A 50 8.97 4.30 9.76
CA ASN A 50 9.75 5.48 9.39
C ASN A 50 11.07 5.13 8.65
N ASN A 51 11.04 4.05 7.85
CA ASN A 51 12.19 3.55 7.11
C ASN A 51 12.71 4.53 6.04
N GLY A 52 11.81 5.23 5.33
CA GLY A 52 12.18 6.23 4.32
C GLY A 52 12.30 7.67 4.83
N PHE A 53 12.02 7.95 6.11
CA PHE A 53 11.88 9.32 6.65
C PHE A 53 10.91 10.21 5.85
N GLN A 54 9.87 9.59 5.28
CA GLN A 54 8.89 10.23 4.39
C GLN A 54 7.87 11.08 5.16
N GLY A 55 7.27 12.03 4.44
CA GLY A 55 6.29 12.97 4.99
C GLY A 55 6.90 14.18 5.70
N THR A 56 6.08 14.88 6.48
CA THR A 56 6.47 16.18 7.07
C THR A 56 7.34 16.05 8.32
N ASN A 57 7.27 14.91 9.02
CA ASN A 57 8.05 14.67 10.23
C ASN A 57 9.48 14.24 9.90
N THR A 58 10.47 15.00 10.39
CA THR A 58 11.91 14.75 10.24
C THR A 58 12.51 13.98 11.42
N GLY A 59 11.69 13.46 12.34
CA GLY A 59 12.13 12.83 13.57
C GLY A 59 12.65 11.40 13.41
N LEU A 60 13.21 10.88 14.50
CA LEU A 60 13.73 9.52 14.63
C LEU A 60 12.68 8.54 15.15
N THR A 61 11.41 8.72 14.77
CA THR A 61 10.31 7.86 15.23
C THR A 61 10.69 6.39 15.04
N ALA A 62 10.55 5.59 16.10
CA ALA A 62 10.92 4.18 16.21
C ALA A 62 12.43 3.85 16.20
N TYR A 63 13.34 4.81 15.99
CA TYR A 63 14.78 4.58 16.02
C TYR A 63 15.39 4.82 17.41
N ALA A 64 16.35 3.97 17.79
CA ALA A 64 17.17 4.16 18.98
C ALA A 64 18.63 3.78 18.74
N ALA A 65 19.55 4.52 19.36
CA ALA A 65 20.99 4.29 19.30
C ALA A 65 21.36 2.95 19.94
N VAL A 66 22.37 2.28 19.38
CA VAL A 66 22.94 1.05 19.94
C VAL A 66 24.42 1.29 20.26
N CYS A 67 24.79 0.99 21.51
CA CYS A 67 26.17 1.08 22.02
C CYS A 67 26.84 2.46 21.81
N GLY A 68 26.12 3.54 22.15
CA GLY A 68 26.72 4.88 22.25
C GLY A 68 26.82 5.68 20.94
N THR A 69 26.17 5.24 19.86
CA THR A 69 26.02 6.06 18.64
C THR A 69 25.14 7.28 18.88
N ASN A 70 25.30 8.29 18.03
CA ASN A 70 24.39 9.43 17.96
C ASN A 70 23.62 9.37 16.63
N LEU A 71 22.29 9.38 16.72
CA LEU A 71 21.41 9.30 15.55
C LEU A 71 20.87 10.69 15.23
N THR A 72 20.89 11.04 13.94
CA THR A 72 20.23 12.25 13.41
C THR A 72 19.63 11.94 12.05
N VAL A 73 18.56 12.63 11.67
CA VAL A 73 18.07 12.61 10.29
C VAL A 73 18.91 13.59 9.47
N ASP A 74 19.48 13.11 8.37
CA ASP A 74 20.34 13.88 7.47
C ASP A 74 19.62 14.20 6.17
N THR A 75 19.65 15.48 5.79
CA THR A 75 19.06 16.00 4.55
C THR A 75 20.12 16.37 3.51
N ALA A 76 21.42 16.31 3.87
CA ALA A 76 22.52 16.61 2.95
C ALA A 76 22.89 15.42 2.06
N ASN A 77 22.62 14.20 2.54
CA ASN A 77 22.88 12.95 1.81
C ASN A 77 21.57 12.19 1.57
N PRO A 78 20.73 12.64 0.62
CA PRO A 78 19.49 11.96 0.28
C PRO A 78 19.76 10.61 -0.42
N LEU A 79 18.90 9.61 -0.20
CA LEU A 79 18.99 8.34 -0.92
C LEU A 79 18.60 8.53 -2.39
N THR A 80 17.50 9.23 -2.63
CA THR A 80 17.01 9.64 -3.95
C THR A 80 16.35 11.01 -3.84
N SER A 81 15.94 11.61 -4.96
CA SER A 81 15.10 12.82 -4.93
C SER A 81 13.73 12.58 -4.28
N ALA A 82 13.21 11.35 -4.37
CA ALA A 82 11.95 10.95 -3.73
C ALA A 82 12.11 10.72 -2.23
N LEU A 83 13.29 10.24 -1.80
CA LEU A 83 13.64 10.02 -0.39
C LEU A 83 14.76 10.98 0.02
N PRO A 84 14.42 12.26 0.30
CA PRO A 84 15.39 13.34 0.48
C PRO A 84 16.13 13.29 1.82
N ARG A 85 16.01 12.19 2.56
CA ARG A 85 16.48 12.05 3.94
C ARG A 85 17.10 10.67 4.15
N SER A 86 18.08 10.60 5.06
CA SER A 86 18.69 9.34 5.50
C SER A 86 18.97 9.36 7.00
N LEU A 87 19.22 8.19 7.58
CA LEU A 87 19.65 8.07 8.98
C LEU A 87 21.16 8.25 9.07
N LYS A 88 21.64 9.33 9.67
CA LYS A 88 23.05 9.49 9.99
C LYS A 88 23.34 8.90 11.37
N VAL A 89 24.30 7.98 11.40
CA VAL A 89 24.77 7.26 12.59
C VAL A 89 26.20 7.71 12.86
N SER A 90 26.35 8.67 13.78
CA SER A 90 27.66 9.18 14.17
C SER A 90 28.27 8.32 15.26
N VAL A 91 29.56 7.98 15.11
CA VAL A 91 30.31 7.10 16.00
C VAL A 91 31.37 7.94 16.72
N PRO A 92 31.34 8.04 18.07
CA PRO A 92 32.33 8.81 18.82
C PRO A 92 33.77 8.35 18.57
N SER A 93 34.72 9.28 18.64
CA SER A 93 36.16 8.96 18.56
C SER A 93 36.56 7.97 19.65
N GLY A 94 37.45 7.03 19.33
CA GLY A 94 37.90 6.01 20.27
C GLY A 94 36.90 4.88 20.54
N THR A 95 35.74 4.86 19.87
CA THR A 95 34.78 3.76 19.97
C THR A 95 35.40 2.46 19.46
N THR A 96 35.14 1.36 20.19
CA THR A 96 35.50 0.00 19.81
C THR A 96 34.30 -0.92 19.94
N GLY A 97 34.34 -2.10 19.32
CA GLY A 97 33.25 -3.07 19.37
C GLY A 97 32.09 -2.75 18.43
N GLN A 98 30.97 -3.47 18.61
CA GLN A 98 29.79 -3.34 17.76
C GLN A 98 28.92 -2.16 18.19
N VAL A 99 28.59 -1.30 17.23
CA VAL A 99 27.73 -0.12 17.41
C VAL A 99 26.70 -0.03 16.28
N GLY A 100 25.65 0.76 16.45
CA GLY A 100 24.68 0.94 15.36
C GLY A 100 23.37 1.55 15.81
N PHE A 101 22.26 0.99 15.34
CA PHE A 101 20.93 1.46 15.65
C PHE A 101 19.90 0.34 15.66
N SER A 102 18.73 0.64 16.18
CA SER A 102 17.57 -0.25 16.22
C SER A 102 16.33 0.46 15.69
N ASN A 103 15.36 -0.31 15.21
CA ASN A 103 14.03 0.15 14.86
C ASN A 103 12.99 -0.71 15.59
N ALA A 104 12.07 -0.06 16.29
CA ALA A 104 11.03 -0.71 17.10
C ALA A 104 9.74 -1.03 16.34
N GLY A 105 9.71 -0.80 15.02
CA GLY A 105 8.55 -1.07 14.18
C GLY A 105 7.31 -0.26 14.60
N TYR A 106 6.14 -0.85 14.34
CA TYR A 106 4.85 -0.27 14.67
C TYR A 106 4.36 -0.82 16.02
N LEU A 107 4.85 -0.22 17.10
CA LEU A 107 4.61 -0.67 18.50
C LEU A 107 5.19 -2.07 18.79
N GLY A 108 6.24 -2.45 18.08
CA GLY A 108 6.89 -3.75 18.15
C GLY A 108 7.23 -4.31 16.77
N VAL A 109 8.05 -5.36 16.77
CA VAL A 109 8.33 -6.18 15.58
C VAL A 109 7.85 -7.60 15.89
N PRO A 110 6.83 -8.13 15.18
CA PRO A 110 6.43 -9.53 15.34
C PRO A 110 7.53 -10.44 14.80
N VAL A 111 8.01 -11.37 15.64
CA VAL A 111 9.05 -12.33 15.28
C VAL A 111 8.45 -13.74 15.35
N ASN A 112 8.07 -14.25 14.18
CA ASN A 112 7.54 -15.60 14.04
C ASN A 112 8.66 -16.60 13.70
N ASP A 113 8.38 -17.89 13.77
CA ASP A 113 9.25 -18.92 13.19
C ASP A 113 9.15 -18.86 11.66
N ASP A 114 9.91 -17.94 11.04
CA ASP A 114 9.75 -17.56 9.64
C ASP A 114 11.09 -17.09 9.02
N THR A 115 11.11 -16.91 7.69
CA THR A 115 12.23 -16.28 6.98
C THR A 115 11.96 -14.81 6.75
N TYR A 116 12.92 -13.98 7.14
CA TYR A 116 12.86 -12.54 6.99
C TYR A 116 13.78 -12.08 5.87
N ALA A 117 13.27 -11.27 4.97
CA ALA A 117 14.04 -10.52 3.98
C ALA A 117 14.38 -9.13 4.53
N ASN A 118 15.63 -8.72 4.34
CA ASN A 118 16.10 -7.42 4.79
C ASN A 118 16.87 -6.69 3.69
N TYR A 119 16.53 -5.42 3.49
CA TYR A 119 17.09 -4.55 2.46
C TYR A 119 17.50 -3.23 3.09
N PHE A 120 18.63 -2.67 2.69
CA PHE A 120 19.07 -1.35 3.15
C PHE A 120 20.16 -0.78 2.25
N TRP A 121 20.38 0.52 2.39
CA TRP A 121 21.45 1.23 1.71
C TRP A 121 22.42 1.83 2.72
N ILE A 122 23.73 1.82 2.41
CA ILE A 122 24.77 2.48 3.21
C ILE A 122 25.52 3.48 2.34
N ASN A 123 25.71 4.71 2.83
CA ASN A 123 26.65 5.70 2.30
C ASN A 123 27.69 6.06 3.38
N GLY A 124 28.96 6.06 3.00
CA GLY A 124 30.10 6.27 3.89
C GLY A 124 31.16 5.17 3.70
N SER A 125 32.44 5.55 3.76
CA SER A 125 33.55 4.59 3.60
C SER A 125 33.53 3.53 4.70
N TYR A 126 33.11 2.31 4.35
CA TYR A 126 33.08 1.19 5.28
C TYR A 126 33.28 -0.14 4.54
N SER A 127 34.29 -0.90 4.95
CA SER A 127 34.51 -2.27 4.50
C SER A 127 34.62 -3.19 5.71
N GLY A 128 33.68 -4.12 5.84
CA GLY A 128 33.58 -4.95 7.03
C GLY A 128 32.27 -5.70 7.13
N SER A 129 31.96 -6.15 8.34
CA SER A 129 30.77 -6.93 8.61
C SER A 129 29.68 -6.07 9.24
N VAL A 130 28.47 -6.19 8.71
CA VAL A 130 27.23 -5.68 9.32
C VAL A 130 26.48 -6.88 9.88
N THR A 131 25.94 -6.74 11.10
CA THR A 131 25.11 -7.75 11.75
C THR A 131 23.70 -7.22 11.92
N LEU A 132 22.73 -7.97 11.40
CA LEU A 132 21.30 -7.76 11.54
C LEU A 132 20.78 -8.70 12.61
N SER A 133 19.85 -8.24 13.46
CA SER A 133 19.24 -9.11 14.47
C SER A 133 17.81 -8.71 14.82
N LEU A 134 17.04 -9.71 15.25
CA LEU A 134 15.73 -9.56 15.87
C LEU A 134 15.87 -9.90 17.35
N VAL A 135 15.57 -8.94 18.23
CA VAL A 135 15.90 -9.04 19.65
C VAL A 135 14.70 -8.67 20.52
N GLY A 136 14.37 -9.53 21.48
CA GLY A 136 13.37 -9.24 22.50
C GLY A 136 13.82 -8.08 23.39
N VAL A 137 12.98 -7.05 23.53
CA VAL A 137 13.34 -5.81 24.25
C VAL A 137 13.54 -6.08 25.74
N ALA A 138 12.63 -6.85 26.35
CA ALA A 138 12.69 -7.14 27.78
C ALA A 138 13.70 -8.24 28.12
N SER A 139 13.78 -9.29 27.30
CA SER A 139 14.62 -10.46 27.59
C SER A 139 16.06 -10.33 27.11
N GLY A 140 16.32 -9.51 26.08
CA GLY A 140 17.59 -9.49 25.36
C GLY A 140 17.82 -10.72 24.47
N THR A 141 16.85 -11.64 24.39
CA THR A 141 16.93 -12.86 23.57
C THR A 141 17.06 -12.49 22.11
N VAL A 142 18.06 -13.04 21.43
CA VAL A 142 18.23 -12.91 19.99
C VAL A 142 17.48 -14.04 19.33
N TYR A 143 16.36 -13.73 18.69
CA TYR A 143 15.53 -14.71 17.99
C TYR A 143 16.05 -15.00 16.57
N ALA A 144 16.80 -14.06 16.00
CA ALA A 144 17.42 -14.19 14.69
C ALA A 144 18.67 -13.31 14.60
N THR A 145 19.68 -13.78 13.89
CA THR A 145 20.89 -12.99 13.58
C THR A 145 21.46 -13.36 12.22
N LYS A 146 22.01 -12.36 11.53
CA LYS A 146 22.67 -12.53 10.23
C LYS A 146 23.80 -11.54 10.09
N THR A 147 25.00 -12.03 9.84
CA THR A 147 26.15 -11.20 9.50
C THR A 147 26.42 -11.29 8.00
N ILE A 148 26.60 -10.14 7.35
CA ILE A 148 27.01 -10.04 5.94
C ILE A 148 28.23 -9.13 5.81
N THR A 149 29.04 -9.37 4.79
CA THR A 149 30.13 -8.47 4.42
C THR A 149 29.59 -7.37 3.52
N VAL A 150 29.92 -6.13 3.85
CA VAL A 150 29.55 -4.93 3.10
C VAL A 150 30.82 -4.17 2.68
N ASN A 151 30.72 -3.48 1.55
CA ASN A 151 31.75 -2.59 1.02
C ASN A 151 31.05 -1.32 0.51
N SER A 152 30.90 -0.32 1.37
CA SER A 152 30.24 0.95 1.08
C SER A 152 31.27 2.05 0.83
N VAL A 153 30.91 3.01 0.00
CA VAL A 153 31.76 4.11 -0.46
C VAL A 153 31.22 5.45 0.06
N ALA A 154 32.09 6.45 0.20
CA ALA A 154 31.71 7.77 0.71
C ALA A 154 30.92 8.65 -0.27
N THR A 155 30.85 8.29 -1.54
CA THR A 155 30.29 9.16 -2.59
C THR A 155 28.86 8.80 -3.00
N SER A 156 28.36 7.64 -2.59
CA SER A 156 27.02 7.17 -2.97
C SER A 156 26.50 6.09 -2.04
N PHE A 157 25.18 5.94 -2.01
CA PHE A 157 24.54 4.82 -1.35
C PHE A 157 24.82 3.52 -2.11
N THR A 158 25.22 2.48 -1.37
CA THR A 158 25.41 1.11 -1.85
C THR A 158 24.30 0.23 -1.28
N TYR A 159 23.63 -0.53 -2.14
CA TYR A 159 22.51 -1.41 -1.77
C TYR A 159 23.00 -2.75 -1.22
N TYR A 160 22.31 -3.25 -0.19
CA TYR A 160 22.51 -4.58 0.36
C TYR A 160 21.18 -5.27 0.61
N GLU A 161 21.18 -6.58 0.40
CA GLU A 161 20.05 -7.45 0.67
C GLU A 161 20.52 -8.76 1.28
N THR A 162 19.68 -9.34 2.14
CA THR A 162 19.90 -10.68 2.69
C THR A 162 18.62 -11.28 3.23
N THR A 163 18.64 -12.57 3.49
CA THR A 163 17.57 -13.28 4.19
C THR A 163 18.13 -14.04 5.39
N TYR A 164 17.30 -14.22 6.42
CA TYR A 164 17.63 -15.01 7.60
C TYR A 164 16.39 -15.55 8.29
N HIS A 165 16.52 -16.73 8.87
CA HIS A 165 15.46 -17.41 9.58
C HIS A 165 15.49 -17.03 11.06
N SER A 166 14.32 -16.89 11.67
CA SER A 166 14.14 -16.59 13.09
C SER A 166 13.47 -17.75 13.81
N THR A 167 13.69 -17.82 15.12
CA THR A 167 12.88 -18.62 16.03
C THR A 167 11.68 -17.80 16.53
N GLN A 168 10.56 -18.46 16.84
CA GLN A 168 9.35 -17.80 17.36
C GLN A 168 9.63 -17.05 18.67
N ALA A 169 9.31 -15.76 18.71
CA ALA A 169 9.26 -14.98 19.94
C ALA A 169 7.91 -15.19 20.67
N PRO A 170 7.87 -15.06 22.01
CA PRO A 170 6.65 -15.23 22.78
C PRO A 170 5.67 -14.05 22.65
N ASP A 171 6.13 -12.89 22.19
CA ASP A 171 5.33 -11.69 21.98
C ASP A 171 5.92 -10.79 20.88
N GLY A 172 5.25 -9.67 20.58
CA GLY A 172 5.68 -8.68 19.59
C GLY A 172 6.65 -7.61 20.12
N ASN A 173 7.07 -7.67 21.39
CA ASN A 173 7.95 -6.68 22.02
C ASN A 173 9.42 -6.92 21.66
N ASN A 174 9.69 -6.86 20.35
CA ASN A 174 11.00 -7.04 19.76
C ASN A 174 11.40 -5.81 18.96
N VAL A 175 12.71 -5.69 18.71
CA VAL A 175 13.30 -4.66 17.85
C VAL A 175 14.15 -5.32 16.77
N TRP A 176 14.20 -4.69 15.61
CA TRP A 176 15.22 -4.97 14.60
C TRP A 176 16.46 -4.13 14.90
N LYS A 177 17.66 -4.70 14.80
CA LYS A 177 18.93 -4.00 15.01
C LYS A 177 19.87 -4.21 13.84
N LEU A 178 20.61 -3.16 13.50
CA LEU A 178 21.76 -3.21 12.59
C LEU A 178 22.98 -2.69 13.34
N THR A 179 24.02 -3.52 13.46
CA THR A 179 25.30 -3.14 14.05
C THR A 179 26.46 -3.36 13.10
N PHE A 180 27.53 -2.60 13.31
CA PHE A 180 28.77 -2.67 12.57
C PHE A 180 29.96 -2.38 13.51
N ASP A 181 31.16 -2.70 13.05
CA ASP A 181 32.40 -2.43 13.79
C ASP A 181 32.66 -0.92 13.93
N GLY A 182 32.46 -0.39 15.13
CA GLY A 182 32.63 1.02 15.45
C GLY A 182 34.07 1.49 15.37
N ALA A 183 35.06 0.61 15.52
CA ALA A 183 36.47 0.99 15.41
C ALA A 183 36.83 1.46 14.00
N LYS A 184 36.13 0.95 12.98
CA LYS A 184 36.34 1.32 11.57
C LYS A 184 35.74 2.68 11.19
N VAL A 185 34.88 3.25 12.04
CA VAL A 185 34.14 4.49 11.78
C VAL A 185 34.31 5.49 12.94
N ALA A 186 35.18 5.20 13.90
CA ALA A 186 35.34 6.03 15.09
C ALA A 186 35.74 7.47 14.72
N GLY A 187 34.98 8.45 15.22
CA GLY A 187 35.15 9.87 14.91
C GLY A 187 34.48 10.32 13.60
N SER A 188 33.71 9.44 12.94
CA SER A 188 33.00 9.70 11.70
C SER A 188 31.53 9.26 11.79
N ALA A 189 30.85 9.14 10.65
CA ALA A 189 29.47 8.67 10.56
C ALA A 189 29.25 7.81 9.30
N LEU A 190 28.21 6.98 9.36
CA LEU A 190 27.60 6.34 8.19
C LEU A 190 26.16 6.82 8.03
N ASN A 191 25.70 6.92 6.78
CA ASN A 191 24.32 7.19 6.44
C ASN A 191 23.63 5.92 5.99
N PHE A 192 22.42 5.67 6.49
CA PHE A 192 21.60 4.52 6.14
C PHE A 192 20.30 4.97 5.49
N GLY A 193 19.98 4.37 4.34
CA GLY A 193 18.79 4.68 3.57
C GLY A 193 17.84 3.48 3.53
N LEU A 194 16.55 3.73 3.73
CA LEU A 194 15.45 2.79 3.50
C LEU A 194 15.72 1.36 4.05
N PRO A 195 16.01 1.18 5.35
CA PRO A 195 16.04 -0.14 5.95
C PRO A 195 14.65 -0.76 5.90
N GLN A 196 14.55 -1.99 5.40
CA GLN A 196 13.29 -2.68 5.18
C GLN A 196 13.38 -4.09 5.75
N LEU A 197 12.36 -4.53 6.47
CA LEU A 197 12.24 -5.88 7.00
C LEU A 197 10.87 -6.44 6.63
N PHE A 198 10.86 -7.57 5.95
CA PHE A 198 9.64 -8.26 5.57
C PHE A 198 9.70 -9.72 6.05
N PRO A 199 8.65 -10.23 6.71
CA PRO A 199 8.47 -11.67 6.88
C PRO A 199 8.06 -12.29 5.53
N VAL A 200 7.78 -13.59 5.50
CA VAL A 200 7.12 -14.17 4.34
C VAL A 200 5.74 -13.51 4.16
N THR A 201 5.48 -13.03 2.96
CA THR A 201 4.24 -12.31 2.61
C THR A 201 3.18 -13.22 2.02
N PHE A 202 1.94 -12.71 1.99
CA PHE A 202 0.77 -13.39 1.45
C PHE A 202 1.04 -13.93 0.04
N HIS A 203 0.68 -15.20 -0.19
CA HIS A 203 0.91 -15.95 -1.44
C HIS A 203 2.38 -16.09 -1.89
N GLN A 204 3.36 -15.64 -1.09
CA GLN A 204 4.80 -15.81 -1.30
C GLN A 204 5.21 -15.61 -2.77
N ARG A 205 4.82 -14.48 -3.35
CA ARG A 205 5.04 -14.19 -4.78
C ARG A 205 6.52 -13.90 -5.05
N CYS A 206 7.40 -14.85 -4.79
CA CYS A 206 8.74 -14.94 -5.34
C CYS A 206 8.56 -15.41 -6.79
N ASP A 207 8.98 -14.62 -7.76
CA ASP A 207 8.91 -15.04 -9.16
C ASP A 207 9.63 -16.40 -9.32
N LYS A 208 8.87 -17.46 -9.58
CA LYS A 208 9.39 -18.83 -9.72
C LYS A 208 10.31 -19.00 -10.94
N LYS A 209 10.53 -17.96 -11.75
CA LYS A 209 11.40 -18.00 -12.92
C LYS A 209 12.70 -17.20 -12.81
N ASN A 210 12.91 -16.41 -11.77
CA ASN A 210 14.20 -15.78 -11.54
C ASN A 210 14.51 -15.81 -10.05
N THR A 211 15.72 -16.26 -9.72
CA THR A 211 16.45 -15.95 -8.48
C THR A 211 15.90 -14.70 -7.78
N CYS A 212 15.75 -14.74 -6.46
CA CYS A 212 15.48 -13.59 -5.58
C CYS A 212 16.61 -12.53 -5.61
N GLY A 213 17.32 -12.39 -6.73
CA GLY A 213 18.31 -11.36 -6.97
C GLY A 213 17.60 -10.16 -7.55
N CYS A 214 17.51 -9.10 -6.76
CA CYS A 214 17.01 -7.78 -7.16
C CYS A 214 18.01 -7.06 -8.09
N GLY A 215 18.56 -7.79 -9.06
CA GLY A 215 19.53 -7.34 -10.04
C GLY A 215 18.82 -6.85 -11.29
N LYS A 216 18.45 -5.56 -11.28
CA LYS A 216 17.81 -4.77 -12.36
C LYS A 216 16.28 -4.79 -12.37
N LEU A 217 15.73 -4.03 -11.41
CA LEU A 217 14.35 -3.52 -11.36
C LEU A 217 13.25 -4.60 -11.29
N THR A 218 12.16 -4.20 -10.62
CA THR A 218 10.81 -4.76 -10.76
C THR A 218 10.37 -5.77 -9.69
N PHE A 219 9.35 -5.35 -8.92
CA PHE A 219 8.61 -6.09 -7.89
C PHE A 219 9.47 -6.88 -6.88
N CYS A 220 9.86 -6.23 -5.76
CA CYS A 220 10.31 -7.00 -4.61
C CYS A 220 9.15 -7.92 -4.18
N SER A 221 9.33 -9.22 -4.37
CA SER A 221 8.42 -10.29 -3.94
C SER A 221 7.86 -10.11 -2.53
N TYR A 222 8.62 -9.45 -1.66
CA TYR A 222 8.27 -9.20 -0.27
C TYR A 222 7.54 -7.87 -0.04
N ASN A 223 7.51 -6.94 -1.01
CA ASN A 223 6.70 -5.71 -0.94
C ASN A 223 5.22 -6.02 -1.22
N SER A 224 4.63 -6.84 -0.37
CA SER A 224 3.27 -7.35 -0.50
C SER A 224 2.57 -7.32 0.86
N ILE A 225 1.37 -7.88 0.92
CA ILE A 225 0.53 -7.94 2.12
C ILE A 225 1.12 -8.91 3.15
N ARG A 226 1.01 -8.55 4.44
CA ARG A 226 1.35 -9.43 5.54
C ARG A 226 0.55 -10.72 5.47
N ASN A 227 1.24 -11.84 5.63
CA ASN A 227 0.63 -13.15 5.40
C ASN A 227 -0.51 -13.46 6.38
N ASP A 228 -0.37 -13.13 7.66
CA ASP A 228 -1.43 -13.30 8.68
C ASP A 228 -2.69 -12.50 8.33
N VAL A 229 -2.53 -11.23 7.97
CA VAL A 229 -3.64 -10.34 7.57
C VAL A 229 -4.26 -10.79 6.25
N GLY A 230 -3.45 -11.07 5.22
CA GLY A 230 -3.95 -11.51 3.91
C GLY A 230 -4.74 -12.81 3.99
N ASN A 231 -4.25 -13.81 4.74
CA ASN A 231 -4.97 -15.08 4.94
C ASN A 231 -6.28 -14.87 5.71
N PHE A 232 -6.27 -14.02 6.75
CA PHE A 232 -7.49 -13.70 7.47
C PHE A 232 -8.53 -13.04 6.56
N LEU A 233 -8.12 -12.06 5.76
CA LEU A 233 -9.01 -11.35 4.85
C LEU A 233 -9.55 -12.26 3.74
N GLN A 234 -8.72 -13.12 3.15
CA GLN A 234 -9.15 -14.11 2.16
C GLN A 234 -10.15 -15.11 2.76
N ALA A 235 -9.96 -15.52 4.02
CA ALA A 235 -10.87 -16.44 4.71
C ALA A 235 -12.26 -15.85 5.01
N LEU A 236 -12.45 -14.52 4.89
CA LEU A 236 -13.76 -13.88 4.92
C LEU A 236 -14.52 -14.01 3.59
N GLU A 237 -13.86 -14.56 2.56
CA GLU A 237 -14.37 -14.71 1.19
C GLU A 237 -14.98 -13.42 0.61
N PRO A 238 -14.28 -12.27 0.72
CA PRO A 238 -14.81 -11.01 0.22
C PRO A 238 -14.96 -11.05 -1.30
N SER A 239 -16.06 -10.50 -1.81
CA SER A 239 -16.32 -10.49 -3.26
C SER A 239 -15.59 -9.33 -3.96
N PHE A 240 -15.38 -8.21 -3.29
CA PHE A 240 -14.76 -7.02 -3.87
C PHE A 240 -13.92 -6.23 -2.87
N PHE A 241 -13.06 -5.37 -3.40
CA PHE A 241 -12.18 -4.50 -2.64
C PHE A 241 -12.20 -3.08 -3.19
N ARG A 242 -12.68 -2.12 -2.38
CA ARG A 242 -12.67 -0.68 -2.71
C ARG A 242 -11.35 -0.04 -2.25
N PHE A 243 -10.64 0.64 -3.15
CA PHE A 243 -9.34 1.26 -2.89
C PHE A 243 -9.08 2.45 -3.84
N PRO A 244 -8.11 3.35 -3.55
CA PRO A 244 -7.37 3.52 -2.30
C PRO A 244 -8.16 4.31 -1.23
N GLY A 245 -9.36 4.80 -1.54
CA GLY A 245 -10.16 5.67 -0.66
C GLY A 245 -9.82 7.16 -0.78
N SER A 246 -10.45 8.01 0.03
CA SER A 246 -10.24 9.47 -0.02
C SER A 246 -8.86 9.92 0.47
N SER A 247 -8.44 11.09 -0.01
CA SER A 247 -7.26 11.82 0.47
C SER A 247 -7.57 13.31 0.62
N PRO A 248 -7.46 13.89 1.83
CA PRO A 248 -7.33 15.34 1.94
C PRO A 248 -5.93 15.97 1.93
N GLY A 249 -5.87 17.20 1.43
CA GLY A 249 -4.73 18.11 1.44
C GLY A 249 -3.61 17.74 0.46
N ASN A 250 -3.12 16.50 0.54
CA ASN A 250 -2.15 15.90 -0.37
C ASN A 250 -2.80 14.70 -1.04
N ARG A 251 -3.43 14.94 -2.20
CA ARG A 251 -4.16 13.89 -2.92
C ARG A 251 -3.31 12.63 -3.08
N TRP A 252 -3.94 11.46 -3.08
CA TRP A 252 -3.28 10.25 -3.55
C TRP A 252 -3.00 10.37 -5.05
N LYS A 253 -1.79 9.98 -5.47
CA LYS A 253 -1.36 10.00 -6.87
C LYS A 253 -0.85 8.63 -7.26
N TRP A 254 -1.56 7.96 -8.16
CA TRP A 254 -1.27 6.59 -8.55
C TRP A 254 0.17 6.39 -9.01
N ASN A 255 0.69 7.33 -9.80
CA ASN A 255 2.01 7.32 -10.39
C ASN A 255 3.15 7.50 -9.36
N GLU A 256 2.88 8.09 -8.19
CA GLU A 256 3.84 8.17 -7.08
C GLU A 256 3.85 6.89 -6.23
N THR A 257 2.96 5.93 -6.50
CA THR A 257 2.79 4.68 -5.74
C THR A 257 3.24 3.43 -6.50
N ILE A 258 3.76 3.57 -7.71
CA ILE A 258 4.21 2.44 -8.55
C ILE A 258 5.72 2.46 -8.74
N GLY A 259 6.26 1.35 -9.26
CA GLY A 259 7.69 1.22 -9.51
C GLY A 259 8.53 1.03 -8.23
N PRO A 260 9.84 1.26 -8.27
CA PRO A 260 10.75 0.99 -7.16
C PRO A 260 10.44 1.85 -5.93
N VAL A 261 10.40 1.23 -4.73
CA VAL A 261 10.04 1.90 -3.47
C VAL A 261 10.98 3.04 -3.09
N GLU A 262 12.26 2.98 -3.48
CA GLU A 262 13.21 4.07 -3.26
C GLU A 262 12.93 5.32 -4.12
N LYS A 263 12.03 5.20 -5.10
CA LYS A 263 11.56 6.31 -5.95
C LYS A 263 10.16 6.79 -5.57
N ARG A 264 9.53 6.20 -4.56
CA ARG A 264 8.20 6.61 -4.07
C ARG A 264 8.36 7.66 -2.97
N PRO A 265 7.90 8.91 -3.18
CA PRO A 265 8.09 9.96 -2.19
C PRO A 265 7.23 9.75 -0.94
N GLY A 266 6.16 8.95 -1.07
CA GLY A 266 5.10 8.90 -0.07
C GLY A 266 4.38 10.24 0.04
N ARG A 267 3.47 10.33 1.01
CA ARG A 267 2.70 11.55 1.27
C ARG A 267 2.39 11.71 2.73
N GLN A 268 2.08 12.94 3.15
CA GLN A 268 1.41 13.11 4.44
C GLN A 268 -0.01 12.58 4.29
N GLY A 269 -0.35 11.53 5.04
CA GLY A 269 -1.68 10.96 5.07
C GLY A 269 -2.61 11.74 6.00
N ASP A 270 -3.88 11.38 5.92
CA ASP A 270 -5.01 12.14 6.46
C ASP A 270 -5.22 11.90 7.96
N TRP A 271 -4.62 10.83 8.48
CA TRP A 271 -4.83 10.35 9.86
C TRP A 271 -3.67 10.69 10.81
N GLY A 272 -2.99 11.80 10.52
CA GLY A 272 -1.90 12.32 11.37
C GLY A 272 -0.60 11.52 11.30
N TYR A 273 -0.42 10.69 10.28
CA TYR A 273 0.83 9.98 10.01
C TYR A 273 1.14 9.94 8.50
N PRO A 274 2.42 9.91 8.10
CA PRO A 274 2.81 9.81 6.70
C PRO A 274 2.54 8.41 6.14
N ASN A 275 2.17 8.34 4.87
CA ASN A 275 2.08 7.10 4.11
C ASN A 275 3.35 6.95 3.28
N THR A 276 3.96 5.77 3.30
CA THR A 276 5.14 5.46 2.50
C THR A 276 4.79 5.28 1.02
N ASP A 277 3.52 4.98 0.74
CA ASP A 277 2.99 4.54 -0.55
C ASP A 277 3.73 3.31 -1.13
N ALA A 278 4.38 2.53 -0.25
CA ALA A 278 5.00 1.25 -0.60
C ALA A 278 3.96 0.14 -0.84
N SER A 279 2.79 0.23 -0.20
CA SER A 279 1.58 -0.50 -0.63
C SER A 279 0.80 0.40 -1.59
N GLY A 280 1.18 0.36 -2.87
CA GLY A 280 0.62 1.21 -3.92
C GLY A 280 -0.39 0.50 -4.81
N LEU A 281 -0.71 1.15 -5.94
CA LEU A 281 -1.71 0.67 -6.90
C LEU A 281 -1.49 -0.80 -7.32
N MET A 282 -0.26 -1.15 -7.71
CA MET A 282 0.06 -2.51 -8.17
C MET A 282 0.03 -3.52 -7.03
N GLU A 283 0.46 -3.15 -5.81
CA GLU A 283 0.42 -4.05 -4.66
C GLU A 283 -1.02 -4.35 -4.22
N TYR A 284 -1.93 -3.36 -4.26
CA TYR A 284 -3.35 -3.59 -3.99
C TYR A 284 -3.99 -4.49 -5.05
N LEU A 285 -3.77 -4.22 -6.34
CA LEU A 285 -4.33 -5.05 -7.41
C LEU A 285 -3.81 -6.50 -7.36
N GLN A 286 -2.55 -6.70 -6.97
CA GLN A 286 -2.01 -8.02 -6.75
C GLN A 286 -2.72 -8.74 -5.58
N PHE A 287 -2.93 -8.05 -4.45
CA PHE A 287 -3.68 -8.60 -3.33
C PHE A 287 -5.12 -8.96 -3.71
N ILE A 288 -5.78 -8.08 -4.46
CA ILE A 288 -7.14 -8.26 -4.96
C ILE A 288 -7.23 -9.54 -5.80
N SER A 289 -6.29 -9.70 -6.74
CA SER A 289 -6.20 -10.91 -7.57
C SER A 289 -5.92 -12.16 -6.75
N ASP A 290 -4.96 -12.11 -5.81
CA ASP A 290 -4.57 -13.26 -4.98
C ASP A 290 -5.69 -13.72 -4.04
N ALA A 291 -6.49 -12.78 -3.53
CA ALA A 291 -7.64 -13.06 -2.68
C ALA A 291 -8.93 -13.37 -3.45
N GLY A 292 -8.91 -13.34 -4.79
CA GLY A 292 -10.10 -13.64 -5.61
C GLY A 292 -11.18 -12.56 -5.56
N MET A 293 -10.80 -11.31 -5.27
CA MET A 293 -11.70 -10.17 -5.17
C MET A 293 -11.83 -9.42 -6.51
N ILE A 294 -12.92 -8.68 -6.68
CA ILE A 294 -13.12 -7.70 -7.75
C ILE A 294 -12.65 -6.31 -7.29
N PRO A 295 -11.82 -5.58 -8.06
CA PRO A 295 -11.41 -4.23 -7.70
C PRO A 295 -12.53 -3.21 -7.94
N VAL A 296 -12.71 -2.29 -6.99
CA VAL A 296 -13.45 -1.03 -7.14
C VAL A 296 -12.45 0.10 -6.94
N LEU A 297 -11.95 0.67 -8.05
CA LEU A 297 -10.92 1.71 -8.00
C LEU A 297 -11.56 3.09 -7.87
N ALA A 298 -11.24 3.80 -6.79
CA ALA A 298 -11.63 5.18 -6.58
C ALA A 298 -10.61 6.14 -7.21
N VAL A 299 -11.09 7.10 -8.00
CA VAL A 299 -10.28 8.15 -8.62
C VAL A 299 -10.54 9.51 -7.98
N TRP A 300 -9.52 10.36 -7.90
CA TRP A 300 -9.65 11.66 -7.26
C TRP A 300 -10.49 12.64 -8.10
N SER A 301 -11.58 13.17 -7.54
CA SER A 301 -12.60 13.91 -8.30
C SER A 301 -12.56 15.44 -8.15
N GLY A 302 -11.52 16.01 -7.52
CA GLY A 302 -11.46 17.46 -7.26
C GLY A 302 -11.69 17.88 -5.80
N LEU A 303 -12.07 16.94 -4.91
CA LEU A 303 -12.37 17.22 -3.51
C LEU A 303 -11.35 16.59 -2.55
N SER A 304 -11.07 17.32 -1.47
CA SER A 304 -10.32 16.86 -0.30
C SER A 304 -11.18 17.05 0.96
N LEU A 305 -11.46 15.99 1.72
CA LEU A 305 -12.41 16.03 2.84
C LEU A 305 -11.97 16.89 4.04
N ASP A 306 -10.70 16.86 4.45
CA ASP A 306 -10.12 17.67 5.54
C ASP A 306 -9.67 19.09 5.10
N GLY A 307 -10.21 19.60 4.00
CA GLY A 307 -9.93 20.95 3.48
C GLY A 307 -8.99 20.97 2.26
N GLY A 308 -8.60 22.16 1.81
CA GLY A 308 -7.81 22.35 0.57
C GLY A 308 -8.61 22.93 -0.61
N GLY A 309 -9.91 23.16 -0.43
CA GLY A 309 -10.80 23.69 -1.46
C GLY A 309 -11.32 22.61 -2.41
N VAL A 310 -12.09 23.04 -3.40
CA VAL A 310 -12.63 22.18 -4.45
C VAL A 310 -12.06 22.63 -5.78
N VAL A 311 -11.46 21.70 -6.52
CA VAL A 311 -11.00 21.92 -7.90
C VAL A 311 -12.16 21.56 -8.83
N SER A 312 -12.62 22.51 -9.63
CA SER A 312 -13.73 22.35 -10.57
C SER A 312 -13.44 23.04 -11.90
N ASP A 313 -14.35 22.88 -12.85
CA ASP A 313 -14.33 23.55 -14.15
C ASP A 313 -12.99 23.29 -14.90
N ALA A 314 -12.46 24.29 -15.60
CA ALA A 314 -11.20 24.17 -16.34
C ALA A 314 -9.98 23.78 -15.47
N ALA A 315 -10.04 24.00 -14.15
CA ALA A 315 -8.96 23.58 -13.25
C ALA A 315 -8.97 22.06 -12.98
N LEU A 316 -10.08 21.37 -13.25
CA LEU A 316 -10.20 19.91 -13.12
C LEU A 316 -9.53 19.16 -14.28
N THR A 317 -9.41 19.77 -15.46
CA THR A 317 -8.93 19.10 -16.68
C THR A 317 -7.62 18.32 -16.50
N PRO A 318 -6.55 18.86 -15.87
CA PRO A 318 -5.31 18.10 -15.69
C PRO A 318 -5.47 16.83 -14.83
N TYR A 319 -6.50 16.79 -13.99
CA TYR A 319 -6.80 15.63 -13.15
C TYR A 319 -7.67 14.61 -13.90
N VAL A 320 -8.50 15.04 -14.83
CA VAL A 320 -9.18 14.14 -15.78
C VAL A 320 -8.14 13.43 -16.65
N ASP A 321 -7.13 14.16 -17.12
CA ASP A 321 -6.00 13.57 -17.88
C ASP A 321 -5.21 12.58 -17.02
N ASP A 322 -4.90 12.93 -15.75
CA ASP A 322 -4.21 12.02 -14.80
C ASP A 322 -4.99 10.73 -14.52
N ILE A 323 -6.33 10.78 -14.54
CA ILE A 323 -7.21 9.61 -14.44
C ILE A 323 -7.13 8.75 -15.71
N LEU A 324 -7.14 9.36 -16.89
CA LEU A 324 -6.99 8.62 -18.14
C LEU A 324 -5.61 7.98 -18.27
N ASP A 325 -4.57 8.63 -17.77
CA ASP A 325 -3.22 8.09 -17.66
C ASP A 325 -3.18 6.88 -16.71
N GLU A 326 -3.86 6.97 -15.55
CA GLU A 326 -4.02 5.84 -14.61
C GLU A 326 -4.72 4.65 -15.29
N LEU A 327 -5.82 4.92 -16.00
CA LEU A 327 -6.56 3.87 -16.70
C LEU A 327 -5.78 3.31 -17.88
N GLU A 328 -4.99 4.11 -18.61
CA GLU A 328 -4.10 3.58 -19.66
C GLU A 328 -3.00 2.70 -19.06
N PHE A 329 -2.45 3.07 -17.90
CA PHE A 329 -1.51 2.21 -17.17
C PHE A 329 -2.14 0.86 -16.83
N LEU A 330 -3.39 0.86 -16.37
CA LEU A 330 -4.07 -0.33 -15.89
C LEU A 330 -4.61 -1.21 -17.03
N LEU A 331 -5.19 -0.60 -18.06
CA LEU A 331 -6.03 -1.27 -19.06
C LEU A 331 -5.41 -1.24 -20.47
N GLY A 332 -4.46 -0.34 -20.72
CA GLY A 332 -3.85 -0.15 -22.03
C GLY A 332 -2.99 -1.33 -22.48
N SER A 333 -2.82 -1.48 -23.80
CA SER A 333 -1.88 -2.44 -24.38
C SER A 333 -0.43 -2.01 -24.11
N THR A 334 0.52 -2.94 -24.17
CA THR A 334 1.94 -2.63 -23.95
C THR A 334 2.57 -1.75 -25.03
N SER A 335 1.83 -1.42 -26.10
CA SER A 335 2.24 -0.46 -27.12
C SER A 335 1.95 1.00 -26.75
N THR A 336 1.15 1.26 -25.71
CA THR A 336 0.87 2.61 -25.23
C THR A 336 1.91 3.08 -24.23
N THR A 337 1.96 4.37 -23.94
CA THR A 337 2.94 4.96 -23.01
C THR A 337 2.83 4.30 -21.64
N TRP A 338 1.63 4.29 -21.06
CA TRP A 338 1.45 3.80 -19.71
C TRP A 338 1.32 2.28 -19.64
N GLY A 339 0.80 1.62 -20.67
CA GLY A 339 0.80 0.16 -20.77
C GLY A 339 2.22 -0.42 -20.88
N ALA A 340 3.12 0.24 -21.61
CA ALA A 340 4.55 -0.12 -21.65
C ALA A 340 5.22 0.07 -20.28
N LEU A 341 4.84 1.12 -19.52
CA LEU A 341 5.34 1.32 -18.16
C LEU A 341 4.91 0.18 -17.24
N ARG A 342 3.63 -0.23 -17.28
CA ARG A 342 3.10 -1.38 -16.53
C ARG A 342 3.87 -2.66 -16.84
N GLU A 343 4.15 -2.93 -18.12
CA GLU A 343 4.98 -4.05 -18.55
C GLU A 343 6.41 -3.95 -18.00
N SER A 344 7.03 -2.76 -18.03
CA SER A 344 8.37 -2.56 -17.47
C SER A 344 8.42 -2.81 -15.96
N TYR A 345 7.28 -2.63 -15.27
CA TYR A 345 7.07 -3.00 -13.88
C TYR A 345 6.56 -4.43 -13.68
N GLY A 346 6.70 -5.28 -14.70
CA GLY A 346 6.59 -6.73 -14.58
C GLY A 346 5.18 -7.26 -14.77
N HIS A 347 4.23 -6.42 -15.16
CA HIS A 347 2.84 -6.81 -15.38
C HIS A 347 2.40 -6.55 -16.82
N THR A 348 2.66 -7.51 -17.72
CA THR A 348 2.37 -7.38 -19.16
C THR A 348 0.88 -7.26 -19.45
N ALA A 349 0.04 -8.11 -18.84
CA ALA A 349 -1.40 -8.13 -19.12
C ALA A 349 -2.09 -6.86 -18.60
N PRO A 350 -3.14 -6.36 -19.25
CA PRO A 350 -4.07 -5.42 -18.62
C PRO A 350 -4.68 -6.01 -17.35
N TYR A 351 -5.01 -5.16 -16.38
CA TYR A 351 -5.81 -5.55 -15.22
C TYR A 351 -7.30 -5.66 -15.61
N ASP A 352 -8.05 -6.47 -14.88
CA ASP A 352 -9.50 -6.56 -14.98
C ASP A 352 -10.14 -5.64 -13.92
N ILE A 353 -10.59 -4.45 -14.33
CA ILE A 353 -11.15 -3.43 -13.45
C ILE A 353 -12.54 -3.02 -13.94
N PRO A 354 -13.61 -3.70 -13.47
CA PRO A 354 -14.96 -3.46 -13.97
C PRO A 354 -15.63 -2.22 -13.35
N PHE A 355 -15.12 -1.71 -12.23
CA PHE A 355 -15.74 -0.63 -11.46
C PHE A 355 -14.76 0.51 -11.15
N ILE A 356 -15.16 1.74 -11.51
CA ILE A 356 -14.47 2.97 -11.13
C ILE A 356 -15.41 3.86 -10.33
N GLU A 357 -15.00 4.27 -9.14
CA GLU A 357 -15.72 5.26 -8.35
C GLU A 357 -15.10 6.65 -8.51
N VAL A 358 -15.93 7.64 -8.84
CA VAL A 358 -15.50 9.03 -9.06
C VAL A 358 -15.61 9.82 -7.78
N GLY A 359 -14.50 9.89 -7.04
CA GLY A 359 -14.37 10.64 -5.80
C GLY A 359 -14.63 9.83 -4.55
N ASN A 360 -14.97 10.53 -3.47
CA ASN A 360 -15.36 9.91 -2.19
C ASN A 360 -16.18 10.91 -1.37
N GLU A 361 -17.42 10.57 -1.04
CA GLU A 361 -18.32 11.38 -0.21
C GLU A 361 -18.41 12.84 -0.68
N ASP A 362 -18.56 13.07 -1.99
CA ASP A 362 -18.54 14.41 -2.56
C ASP A 362 -19.71 15.31 -2.13
N ASN A 363 -20.69 14.75 -1.41
CA ASN A 363 -21.74 15.50 -0.72
C ASN A 363 -21.25 16.21 0.56
N LEU A 364 -20.03 15.91 1.04
CA LEU A 364 -19.41 16.53 2.22
C LEU A 364 -18.47 17.67 1.86
N SER A 365 -17.97 18.38 2.87
CA SER A 365 -16.91 19.40 2.79
C SER A 365 -17.07 20.45 1.68
N GLY A 366 -18.31 20.82 1.35
CA GLY A 366 -18.64 21.82 0.33
C GLY A 366 -18.57 21.30 -1.12
N GLY A 367 -18.36 19.99 -1.34
CA GLY A 367 -18.24 19.40 -2.66
C GLY A 367 -19.56 19.33 -3.46
N CYS A 368 -20.71 19.29 -2.77
CA CYS A 368 -22.01 19.04 -3.39
C CYS A 368 -22.36 20.05 -4.51
N GLY A 369 -22.04 21.34 -4.31
CA GLY A 369 -22.41 22.39 -5.26
C GLY A 369 -21.70 22.30 -6.62
N THR A 370 -20.57 21.61 -6.70
CA THR A 370 -19.80 21.43 -7.95
C THR A 370 -19.74 19.97 -8.42
N TYR A 371 -20.16 19.01 -7.58
CA TYR A 371 -19.98 17.59 -7.88
C TYR A 371 -20.68 17.16 -9.17
N ALA A 372 -21.89 17.65 -9.44
CA ALA A 372 -22.61 17.30 -10.67
C ALA A 372 -21.79 17.61 -11.94
N SER A 373 -21.11 18.76 -12.00
CA SER A 373 -20.22 19.12 -13.12
C SER A 373 -18.95 18.28 -13.11
N ARG A 374 -18.26 18.18 -11.98
CA ARG A 374 -17.00 17.40 -11.87
C ARG A 374 -17.20 15.94 -12.24
N PHE A 375 -18.27 15.32 -11.73
CA PHE A 375 -18.67 13.96 -12.06
C PHE A 375 -18.96 13.82 -13.55
N THR A 376 -19.71 14.75 -14.15
CA THR A 376 -20.06 14.69 -15.58
C THR A 376 -18.81 14.76 -16.46
N ASP A 377 -17.86 15.64 -16.15
CA ASP A 377 -16.61 15.77 -16.92
C ASP A 377 -15.76 14.49 -16.86
N ILE A 378 -15.60 13.93 -15.65
CA ILE A 378 -14.86 12.68 -15.44
C ILE A 378 -15.59 11.49 -16.08
N TYR A 379 -16.90 11.36 -15.87
CA TYR A 379 -17.73 10.31 -16.45
C TYR A 379 -17.62 10.31 -17.97
N ASN A 380 -17.77 11.46 -18.63
CA ASN A 380 -17.70 11.56 -20.08
C ASN A 380 -16.32 11.14 -20.60
N ALA A 381 -15.25 11.53 -19.93
CA ALA A 381 -13.89 11.15 -20.30
C ALA A 381 -13.67 9.63 -20.15
N ILE A 382 -14.03 9.05 -19.01
CA ILE A 382 -13.89 7.61 -18.75
C ILE A 382 -14.75 6.82 -19.72
N HIS A 383 -16.03 7.15 -19.86
CA HIS A 383 -16.97 6.40 -20.69
C HIS A 383 -16.63 6.49 -22.18
N ALA A 384 -16.04 7.60 -22.65
CA ALA A 384 -15.56 7.72 -24.02
C ALA A 384 -14.35 6.80 -24.30
N ALA A 385 -13.43 6.66 -23.34
CA ALA A 385 -12.22 5.84 -23.49
C ALA A 385 -12.45 4.35 -23.17
N TYR A 386 -13.31 4.07 -22.18
CA TYR A 386 -13.53 2.76 -21.58
C TYR A 386 -15.04 2.54 -21.33
N PRO A 387 -15.85 2.35 -22.39
CA PRO A 387 -17.31 2.33 -22.30
C PRO A 387 -17.88 1.15 -21.50
N ASP A 388 -17.11 0.07 -21.33
CA ASP A 388 -17.54 -1.15 -20.62
C ASP A 388 -17.37 -1.04 -19.09
N ILE A 389 -16.69 0.00 -18.59
CA ILE A 389 -16.52 0.24 -17.16
C ILE A 389 -17.83 0.76 -16.57
N THR A 390 -18.25 0.17 -15.45
CA THR A 390 -19.32 0.72 -14.64
C THR A 390 -18.78 1.83 -13.75
N VAL A 391 -19.27 3.06 -13.96
CA VAL A 391 -18.89 4.23 -13.17
C VAL A 391 -19.82 4.39 -11.97
N ILE A 392 -19.24 4.62 -10.79
CA ILE A 392 -19.93 4.81 -9.52
C ILE A 392 -19.77 6.27 -9.09
N ALA A 393 -20.87 6.96 -8.80
CA ALA A 393 -20.86 8.26 -8.14
C ALA A 393 -20.65 8.08 -6.64
N SER A 394 -19.82 8.91 -6.02
CA SER A 394 -19.40 8.81 -4.61
C SER A 394 -20.47 9.25 -3.59
N THR A 395 -21.70 9.48 -4.05
CA THR A 395 -22.85 9.84 -3.23
C THR A 395 -24.16 9.47 -3.93
N SER A 396 -25.19 9.14 -3.15
CA SER A 396 -26.58 8.98 -3.61
C SER A 396 -27.45 10.22 -3.38
N GLN A 397 -26.88 11.32 -2.90
CA GLN A 397 -27.63 12.55 -2.68
C GLN A 397 -28.00 13.23 -4.01
N ALA A 398 -29.26 13.09 -4.42
CA ALA A 398 -29.76 13.59 -5.71
C ALA A 398 -29.47 15.07 -6.00
N SER A 399 -29.44 15.93 -4.98
CA SER A 399 -29.13 17.37 -5.15
C SER A 399 -27.68 17.65 -5.53
N CYS A 400 -26.77 16.68 -5.39
CA CYS A 400 -25.35 16.80 -5.71
C CYS A 400 -24.99 16.13 -7.06
N LEU A 401 -25.95 15.44 -7.69
CA LEU A 401 -25.73 14.63 -8.89
C LEU A 401 -26.26 15.35 -10.14
N PRO A 402 -25.74 15.02 -11.34
CA PRO A 402 -26.35 15.48 -12.58
C PRO A 402 -27.79 14.98 -12.69
N ASN A 403 -28.65 15.77 -13.32
CA ASN A 403 -30.04 15.41 -13.57
C ASN A 403 -30.37 15.56 -15.07
N PRO A 404 -30.68 14.45 -15.79
CA PRO A 404 -30.67 13.07 -15.29
C PRO A 404 -29.25 12.56 -15.03
N ILE A 405 -29.13 11.55 -14.15
CA ILE A 405 -27.88 10.79 -14.03
C ILE A 405 -27.69 9.95 -15.30
N PRO A 406 -26.46 9.82 -15.85
CA PRO A 406 -26.23 8.95 -16.99
C PRO A 406 -26.67 7.50 -16.73
N ALA A 407 -27.25 6.86 -17.74
CA ALA A 407 -27.75 5.49 -17.61
C ALA A 407 -26.61 4.51 -17.29
N GLY A 408 -26.85 3.58 -16.36
CA GLY A 408 -25.86 2.58 -15.95
C GLY A 408 -24.92 3.02 -14.83
N VAL A 409 -24.93 4.30 -14.44
CA VAL A 409 -24.17 4.79 -13.28
C VAL A 409 -24.74 4.22 -11.98
N TRP A 410 -23.86 3.74 -11.11
CA TRP A 410 -24.20 3.35 -9.74
C TRP A 410 -23.92 4.50 -8.77
N THR A 411 -24.46 4.43 -7.55
CA THR A 411 -24.19 5.41 -6.50
C THR A 411 -23.70 4.74 -5.23
N ASP A 412 -22.66 5.28 -4.61
CA ASP A 412 -22.18 4.87 -3.30
C ASP A 412 -22.97 5.57 -2.19
N THR A 413 -23.36 4.81 -1.17
CA THR A 413 -24.17 5.28 -0.04
C THR A 413 -23.52 4.89 1.27
N HIS A 414 -23.10 5.90 2.04
CA HIS A 414 -22.49 5.68 3.36
C HIS A 414 -23.51 5.89 4.49
N ARG A 415 -23.51 4.98 5.48
CA ARG A 415 -24.35 5.05 6.70
C ARG A 415 -23.50 4.74 7.93
N TYR A 416 -23.32 5.73 8.79
CA TYR A 416 -22.68 5.57 10.10
C TYR A 416 -23.72 5.77 11.20
N LEU A 417 -24.39 4.69 11.60
CA LEU A 417 -25.57 4.73 12.47
C LEU A 417 -25.39 3.87 13.73
N SER A 418 -26.21 4.16 14.74
CA SER A 418 -26.38 3.24 15.88
C SER A 418 -27.09 1.95 15.41
N PRO A 419 -27.05 0.86 16.21
CA PRO A 419 -27.78 -0.37 15.88
C PRO A 419 -29.28 -0.12 15.59
N ASN A 420 -29.95 0.74 16.37
CA ASN A 420 -31.35 1.09 16.14
C ASN A 420 -31.54 1.93 14.86
N GLY A 421 -30.54 2.73 14.48
CA GLY A 421 -30.57 3.47 13.22
C GLY A 421 -30.54 2.53 12.01
N PHE A 422 -29.70 1.50 12.03
CA PHE A 422 -29.72 0.46 10.98
C PHE A 422 -31.06 -0.28 10.93
N PHE A 423 -31.63 -0.64 12.09
CA PHE A 423 -32.95 -1.26 12.13
C PHE A 423 -34.03 -0.38 11.48
N SER A 424 -33.98 0.94 11.70
CA SER A 424 -34.94 1.87 11.10
C SER A 424 -34.83 2.03 9.58
N LEU A 425 -33.72 1.56 8.98
CA LEU A 425 -33.47 1.60 7.53
C LEU A 425 -33.59 0.21 6.88
N PHE A 426 -34.23 -0.75 7.55
CA PHE A 426 -34.36 -2.13 7.04
C PHE A 426 -34.93 -2.20 5.61
N ASN A 427 -35.83 -1.29 5.26
CA ASN A 427 -36.52 -1.22 3.97
C ASN A 427 -36.05 -0.04 3.09
N GLU A 428 -34.84 0.48 3.29
CA GLU A 428 -34.34 1.67 2.59
C GLU A 428 -34.36 1.53 1.06
N PHE A 429 -34.15 0.32 0.54
CA PHE A 429 -34.06 0.04 -0.90
C PHE A 429 -35.23 -0.82 -1.43
N ASP A 430 -36.32 -0.93 -0.68
CA ASP A 430 -37.49 -1.73 -1.09
C ASP A 430 -38.29 -1.09 -2.24
N ASN A 431 -38.09 0.21 -2.51
CA ASN A 431 -38.78 1.01 -3.52
C ASN A 431 -37.80 1.98 -4.20
#